data_AF-A0A143XPX0-F1
#
_entry.id   AF-A0A143XPX0-F1
#
_cell.length_a   1.000
_cell.length_b   1.000
_cell.length_c   1.000
_cell.angle_alpha   90.00
_cell.angle_beta   90.00
_cell.angle_gamma   90.00
#
_symmetry.space_group_name_H-M   'P 1'
#
loop_
_entity.id
_entity.type
_entity.pdbx_description
1 polymer ?
#
loop_
_entity_poly.entity_id
_entity_poly.type
_entity_poly.pdbx_seq_one_letter_code
_entity_poly.pdbx_strand_id
1 'polypeptide(L)'
;MEDRNRRRGRYFALDELRGLVFISMVLYHGMWDLVYMFGHEIAWYEGTAGYVWQQSICWCFILLSGFCWAFGRNKYRHAGLVFGAGFLVTLVTCLFLPEDRVVFGVLTFLGTAAFLTTLLQPLLSRCRPAPGLIASIVLFVFTRNVNVGFLGFEEWRLLKLPEGLYDNFVTAFLGFPPGDFYSTDYFSLIPWLFLFLSGYFLYRCVMCSQKEEPLHFLKRGRAPALRWIGQRSLLLYLLHQPALYVLLHLWAWYFDK
;
A
#
# COMPACT_ATOMS: atom_id res chain seq x y z
N MET A 1 -16.09 22.18 30.47
CA MET A 1 -14.95 22.04 29.52
C MET A 1 -14.93 20.70 28.78
N GLU A 2 -16.00 19.90 28.83
CA GLU A 2 -16.05 18.55 28.21
C GLU A 2 -16.67 18.50 26.80
N ASP A 3 -17.13 19.61 26.22
CA ASP A 3 -17.95 19.55 24.99
C ASP A 3 -17.20 19.91 23.68
N ARG A 4 -15.86 20.03 23.72
CA ARG A 4 -15.04 20.23 22.51
C ARG A 4 -14.60 18.94 21.81
N ASN A 5 -15.14 17.78 22.22
CA ASN A 5 -14.67 16.46 21.79
C ASN A 5 -15.65 15.69 20.87
N ARG A 6 -16.71 16.33 20.38
CA ARG A 6 -17.69 15.74 19.44
C ARG A 6 -17.56 16.36 18.04
N ARG A 7 -17.27 15.52 17.05
CA ARG A 7 -17.38 15.76 15.58
C ARG A 7 -16.21 16.45 14.86
N ARG A 8 -15.02 15.84 14.87
CA ARG A 8 -14.30 15.73 13.58
C ARG A 8 -15.05 14.70 12.75
N GLY A 9 -15.88 15.17 11.82
CA GLY A 9 -16.78 14.32 11.02
C GLY A 9 -16.04 13.15 10.39
N ARG A 10 -16.58 11.94 10.52
CA ARG A 10 -16.04 10.75 9.87
C ARG A 10 -16.29 10.85 8.36
N TYR A 11 -15.25 10.62 7.56
CA TYR A 11 -15.32 10.70 6.11
C TYR A 11 -15.70 9.35 5.53
N PHE A 12 -16.99 9.10 5.41
CA PHE A 12 -17.53 7.82 4.95
C PHE A 12 -17.10 7.46 3.52
N ALA A 13 -16.93 8.43 2.63
CA ALA A 13 -16.48 8.15 1.27
C ALA A 13 -15.05 7.57 1.22
N LEU A 14 -14.16 7.97 2.15
CA LEU A 14 -12.80 7.41 2.23
C LEU A 14 -12.82 5.96 2.72
N ASP A 15 -13.71 5.64 3.67
CA ASP A 15 -13.94 4.27 4.09
C ASP A 15 -14.48 3.42 2.94
N GLU A 16 -15.41 3.95 2.14
CA GLU A 16 -15.98 3.27 0.97
C GLU A 16 -14.93 3.03 -0.13
N LEU A 17 -14.10 4.04 -0.44
CA LEU A 17 -13.00 3.90 -1.40
C LEU A 17 -11.98 2.85 -0.93
N ARG A 18 -11.62 2.87 0.35
CA ARG A 18 -10.73 1.86 0.93
C ARG A 18 -11.32 0.46 0.87
N GLY A 19 -12.63 0.33 1.09
CA GLY A 19 -13.34 -0.93 0.91
C GLY A 19 -13.33 -1.42 -0.54
N LEU A 20 -13.51 -0.52 -1.51
CA LEU A 20 -13.43 -0.84 -2.94
C LEU A 20 -12.03 -1.33 -3.33
N VAL A 21 -10.99 -0.59 -2.93
CA VAL A 21 -9.59 -0.97 -3.20
C VAL A 21 -9.25 -2.31 -2.54
N PHE A 22 -9.75 -2.55 -1.33
CA PHE A 22 -9.60 -3.83 -0.64
C PHE A 22 -10.25 -4.99 -1.42
N ILE A 23 -11.48 -4.84 -1.90
CA ILE A 23 -12.14 -5.89 -2.70
C ILE A 23 -11.34 -6.17 -3.98
N SER A 24 -10.89 -5.10 -4.67
CA SER A 24 -10.06 -5.25 -5.87
C SER A 24 -8.78 -6.04 -5.58
N MET A 25 -8.13 -5.77 -4.45
CA MET A 25 -6.95 -6.51 -3.97
C MET A 25 -7.27 -7.99 -3.72
N VAL A 26 -8.36 -8.31 -3.00
CA VAL A 26 -8.76 -9.70 -2.75
C VAL A 26 -9.05 -10.46 -4.05
N LEU A 27 -9.72 -9.82 -5.01
CA LEU A 27 -9.99 -10.42 -6.32
C LEU A 27 -8.70 -10.64 -7.12
N TYR A 28 -7.75 -9.71 -7.04
CA TYR A 28 -6.45 -9.85 -7.69
C TYR A 28 -5.65 -11.03 -7.10
N HIS A 29 -5.61 -11.18 -5.77
CA HIS A 29 -4.95 -12.32 -5.12
C HIS A 29 -5.67 -13.65 -5.40
N GLY A 30 -7.01 -13.66 -5.46
CA GLY A 30 -7.74 -14.87 -5.87
C GLY A 30 -7.38 -15.30 -7.29
N MET A 31 -7.16 -14.36 -8.21
CA MET A 31 -6.67 -14.66 -9.55
C MET A 31 -5.21 -15.11 -9.55
N TRP A 32 -4.37 -14.48 -8.71
CA TRP A 32 -2.98 -14.89 -8.52
C TRP A 32 -2.89 -16.35 -8.07
N ASP A 33 -3.67 -16.73 -7.06
CA ASP A 33 -3.72 -18.09 -6.53
C ASP A 33 -4.15 -19.09 -7.62
N LEU A 34 -5.19 -18.76 -8.38
CA LEU A 34 -5.66 -19.62 -9.49
C LEU A 34 -4.57 -19.87 -10.54
N VAL A 35 -3.82 -18.83 -10.91
CA VAL A 35 -2.77 -18.92 -11.93
C VAL A 35 -1.53 -19.63 -11.40
N TYR A 36 -0.99 -19.17 -10.28
CA TYR A 36 0.32 -19.59 -9.80
C TYR A 36 0.28 -20.78 -8.83
N MET A 37 -0.80 -20.94 -8.03
CA MET A 37 -0.92 -22.08 -7.11
C MET A 37 -1.71 -23.25 -7.70
N PHE A 38 -2.76 -22.96 -8.49
CA PHE A 38 -3.61 -23.99 -9.12
C PHE A 38 -3.27 -24.25 -10.59
N GLY A 39 -2.32 -23.52 -11.18
CA GLY A 39 -1.77 -23.78 -12.51
C GLY A 39 -2.70 -23.44 -13.67
N HIS A 40 -3.68 -22.55 -13.49
CA HIS A 40 -4.53 -22.10 -14.58
C HIS A 40 -3.81 -21.09 -15.48
N GLU A 41 -3.82 -21.32 -16.79
CA GLU A 41 -3.24 -20.38 -17.76
C GLU A 41 -4.24 -19.27 -18.12
N ILE A 42 -3.95 -18.04 -17.69
CA ILE A 42 -4.82 -16.87 -17.90
C ILE A 42 -4.00 -15.74 -18.52
N ALA A 43 -3.79 -15.80 -19.84
CA ALA A 43 -2.86 -14.93 -20.57
C ALA A 43 -3.11 -13.42 -20.39
N TRP A 44 -4.38 -12.98 -20.23
CA TRP A 44 -4.68 -11.57 -20.01
C TRP A 44 -4.23 -11.08 -18.63
N TYR A 45 -4.21 -11.97 -17.64
CA TYR A 45 -3.80 -11.67 -16.26
C TYR A 45 -2.27 -11.56 -16.17
N GLU A 46 -1.54 -12.44 -16.84
CA GLU A 46 -0.06 -12.38 -16.88
C GLU A 46 0.45 -11.23 -17.76
N GLY A 47 -0.39 -10.71 -18.66
CA GLY A 47 -0.07 -9.58 -19.52
C GLY A 47 -0.26 -8.20 -18.86
N THR A 48 -0.27 -7.16 -19.70
CA THR A 48 -0.38 -5.76 -19.28
C THR A 48 -1.63 -5.47 -18.47
N ALA A 49 -2.75 -6.17 -18.70
CA ALA A 49 -4.00 -5.91 -18.00
C ALA A 49 -3.91 -6.28 -16.51
N GLY A 50 -3.35 -7.46 -16.18
CA GLY A 50 -3.12 -7.80 -14.77
C GLY A 50 -2.05 -6.93 -14.12
N TYR A 51 -1.00 -6.54 -14.85
CA TYR A 51 -0.03 -5.55 -14.35
C TYR A 51 -0.71 -4.22 -13.97
N VAL A 52 -1.50 -3.63 -14.89
CA VAL A 52 -2.21 -2.36 -14.63
C VAL A 52 -3.22 -2.53 -13.49
N TRP A 53 -3.91 -3.67 -13.41
CA TRP A 53 -4.83 -3.96 -12.31
C TRP A 53 -4.09 -3.97 -10.97
N GLN A 54 -2.96 -4.69 -10.86
CA GLN A 54 -2.11 -4.71 -9.69
C GLN A 54 -1.63 -3.30 -9.32
N GLN A 55 -1.05 -2.58 -10.27
CA GLN A 55 -0.51 -1.24 -10.03
C GLN A 55 -1.60 -0.26 -9.58
N SER A 56 -2.81 -0.36 -10.14
CA SER A 56 -3.94 0.49 -9.72
C SER A 56 -4.30 0.29 -8.24
N ILE A 57 -4.28 -0.97 -7.76
CA ILE A 57 -4.52 -1.31 -6.36
C ILE A 57 -3.41 -0.70 -5.50
N CYS A 58 -2.15 -0.94 -5.87
CA CYS A 58 -0.98 -0.45 -5.16
C CYS A 58 -1.00 1.08 -5.03
N TRP A 59 -1.21 1.77 -6.15
CA TRP A 59 -1.22 3.23 -6.19
C TRP A 59 -2.34 3.81 -5.34
N CYS A 60 -3.56 3.28 -5.48
CA CYS A 60 -4.70 3.76 -4.71
C CYS A 60 -4.50 3.50 -3.20
N PHE A 61 -4.04 2.31 -2.83
CA PHE A 61 -3.89 1.92 -1.43
C PHE A 61 -2.83 2.75 -0.71
N ILE A 62 -1.67 2.97 -1.34
CA ILE A 62 -0.55 3.73 -0.76
C ILE A 62 -0.88 5.23 -0.70
N LEU A 63 -1.41 5.80 -1.79
CA LEU A 63 -1.83 7.21 -1.83
C LEU A 63 -2.91 7.48 -0.79
N LEU A 64 -3.92 6.61 -0.69
CA LEU A 64 -5.00 6.74 0.29
C LEU A 64 -4.48 6.62 1.71
N SER A 65 -3.53 5.73 1.97
CA SER A 65 -2.90 5.58 3.29
C SER A 65 -2.15 6.85 3.70
N GLY A 66 -1.38 7.44 2.77
CA GLY A 66 -0.70 8.72 2.98
C GLY A 66 -1.67 9.88 3.23
N PHE A 67 -2.77 9.94 2.46
CA PHE A 67 -3.83 10.93 2.66
C PHE A 67 -4.51 10.77 4.02
N CYS A 68 -4.81 9.53 4.40
CA CYS A 68 -5.53 9.22 5.64
C CYS A 68 -4.67 9.36 6.90
N TRP A 69 -3.35 9.37 6.76
CA TRP A 69 -2.40 9.52 7.88
C TRP A 69 -2.73 10.73 8.77
N ALA A 70 -3.21 11.83 8.19
CA ALA A 70 -3.54 13.05 8.92
C ALA A 70 -4.72 12.90 9.90
N PHE A 71 -5.58 11.89 9.71
CA PHE A 71 -6.73 11.63 10.59
C PHE A 71 -6.38 10.77 11.81
N GLY A 72 -5.18 10.18 11.86
CA GLY A 72 -4.72 9.34 12.96
C GLY A 72 -4.48 10.13 14.26
N ARG A 73 -5.03 9.66 15.39
CA ARG A 73 -4.78 10.23 16.72
C ARG A 73 -3.42 9.80 17.26
N ASN A 74 -3.22 8.49 17.42
CA ASN A 74 -2.00 7.89 17.97
C ASN A 74 -1.14 7.33 16.83
N LYS A 75 -0.47 8.23 16.09
CA LYS A 75 0.23 7.90 14.83
C LYS A 75 1.35 6.87 15.01
N TYR A 76 2.18 7.01 16.06
CA TYR A 76 3.23 6.02 16.37
C TYR A 76 2.67 4.65 16.70
N ARG A 77 1.61 4.59 17.53
CA ARG A 77 0.95 3.31 17.86
C ARG A 77 0.36 2.66 16.62
N HIS A 78 -0.29 3.44 15.76
CA HIS A 78 -0.86 2.91 14.52
C HIS A 78 0.23 2.41 13.57
N ALA A 79 1.30 3.19 13.38
CA ALA A 79 2.45 2.79 12.57
C ALA A 79 3.08 1.49 13.07
N GLY A 80 3.32 1.37 14.38
CA GLY A 80 3.85 0.15 14.99
C GLY A 80 2.91 -1.05 14.89
N LEU A 81 1.59 -0.84 14.98
CA LEU A 81 0.60 -1.90 14.81
C LEU A 81 0.58 -2.42 13.36
N VAL A 82 0.63 -1.54 12.37
CA VAL A 82 0.67 -1.92 10.94
C VAL A 82 2.00 -2.59 10.60
N PHE A 83 3.13 -2.06 11.09
CA PHE A 83 4.44 -2.68 10.92
C PHE A 83 4.49 -4.07 11.57
N GLY A 84 3.99 -4.21 12.80
CA GLY A 84 3.94 -5.49 13.52
C GLY A 84 3.04 -6.52 12.82
N ALA A 85 1.94 -6.07 12.20
CA ALA A 85 1.11 -6.92 11.36
C ALA A 85 1.88 -7.42 10.12
N GLY A 86 2.67 -6.56 9.47
CA GLY A 86 3.56 -6.96 8.37
C GLY A 86 4.64 -7.95 8.81
N PHE A 87 5.27 -7.70 9.97
CA PHE A 87 6.24 -8.62 10.55
C PHE A 87 5.62 -10.00 10.87
N LEU A 88 4.39 -10.03 11.37
CA LEU A 88 3.66 -11.28 11.59
C LEU A 88 3.43 -12.04 10.28
N VAL A 89 3.04 -11.35 9.20
CA VAL A 89 2.89 -11.96 7.87
C VAL A 89 4.22 -12.54 7.38
N THR A 90 5.32 -11.80 7.51
CA THR A 90 6.66 -12.31 7.16
C THR A 90 7.02 -13.55 7.98
N LEU A 91 6.79 -13.54 9.29
CA LEU A 91 7.08 -14.69 10.14
C LEU A 91 6.26 -15.93 9.73
N VAL A 92 4.95 -15.77 9.55
CA VAL A 92 4.05 -16.88 9.19
C VAL A 92 4.41 -17.42 7.81
N THR A 93 4.62 -16.56 6.82
CA THR A 93 4.95 -17.01 5.46
C THR A 93 6.32 -17.68 5.40
N CYS A 94 7.35 -17.14 6.06
CA CYS A 94 8.66 -17.80 6.10
C CYS A 94 8.65 -19.18 6.79
N LEU A 95 7.74 -19.40 7.76
CA LEU A 95 7.66 -20.68 8.48
C LEU A 95 6.78 -21.73 7.78
N PHE A 96 5.69 -21.32 7.15
CA PHE A 96 4.69 -22.24 6.58
C PHE A 96 4.65 -22.27 5.05
N LEU A 97 5.14 -21.22 4.38
CA LEU A 97 5.09 -21.01 2.93
C LEU A 97 6.42 -20.42 2.43
N PRO A 98 7.56 -21.12 2.59
CA PRO A 98 8.88 -20.56 2.31
C PRO A 98 9.10 -20.21 0.83
N GLU A 99 8.47 -20.96 -0.08
CA GLU A 99 8.49 -20.70 -1.53
C GLU A 99 7.69 -19.44 -1.89
N ASP A 100 6.63 -19.13 -1.13
CA ASP A 100 5.75 -17.96 -1.33
C ASP A 100 5.94 -16.92 -0.21
N ARG A 101 7.17 -16.79 0.29
CA ARG A 101 7.47 -15.93 1.44
C ARG A 101 7.20 -14.46 1.14
N VAL A 102 6.69 -13.74 2.14
CA VAL A 102 6.44 -12.29 2.05
C VAL A 102 7.43 -11.53 2.93
N VAL A 103 8.51 -11.04 2.33
CA VAL A 103 9.54 -10.22 2.96
C VAL A 103 9.44 -8.78 2.46
N PHE A 104 9.34 -7.82 3.39
CA PHE A 104 9.12 -6.40 3.08
C PHE A 104 7.86 -6.14 2.23
N GLY A 105 6.75 -6.82 2.58
CA GLY A 105 5.45 -6.58 1.96
C GLY A 105 4.81 -5.23 2.34
N VAL A 106 3.63 -4.95 1.78
CA VAL A 106 2.99 -3.63 1.86
C VAL A 106 2.74 -3.12 3.29
N LEU A 107 2.44 -4.01 4.25
CA LEU A 107 2.18 -3.61 5.64
C LEU A 107 3.46 -3.15 6.35
N THR A 108 4.57 -3.85 6.15
CA THR A 108 5.89 -3.46 6.67
C THR A 108 6.28 -2.09 6.12
N PHE A 109 6.08 -1.89 4.82
CA PHE A 109 6.26 -0.59 4.16
C PHE A 109 5.35 0.50 4.75
N LEU A 110 4.03 0.28 4.82
CA LEU A 110 3.09 1.30 5.28
C LEU A 110 3.31 1.70 6.74
N GLY A 111 3.63 0.73 7.60
CA GLY A 111 4.02 0.99 8.98
C GLY A 111 5.27 1.87 9.05
N THR A 112 6.29 1.54 8.25
CA THR A 112 7.54 2.33 8.15
C THR A 112 7.27 3.73 7.61
N ALA A 113 6.53 3.87 6.51
CA ALA A 113 6.22 5.15 5.88
C ALA A 113 5.41 6.05 6.83
N ALA A 114 4.43 5.49 7.56
CA ALA A 114 3.69 6.20 8.57
C ALA A 114 4.57 6.64 9.75
N PHE A 115 5.51 5.79 10.19
CA PHE A 115 6.47 6.13 11.23
C PHE A 115 7.39 7.28 10.80
N LEU A 116 8.03 7.16 9.63
CA LEU A 116 8.91 8.18 9.07
C LEU A 116 8.17 9.50 8.84
N THR A 117 6.95 9.47 8.30
CA THR A 117 6.13 10.68 8.13
C THR A 117 5.79 11.33 9.47
N THR A 118 5.61 10.56 10.53
CA THR A 118 5.40 11.08 11.89
C THR A 118 6.65 11.70 12.47
N LEU A 119 7.80 11.04 12.32
CA LEU A 119 9.09 11.56 12.75
C LEU A 119 9.45 12.86 12.02
N LEU A 120 9.25 12.88 10.69
CA LEU A 120 9.58 14.01 9.82
C LEU A 120 8.47 15.08 9.76
N GLN A 121 7.35 14.89 10.47
CA GLN A 121 6.21 15.81 10.43
C GLN A 121 6.59 17.28 10.67
N PRO A 122 7.46 17.63 11.66
CA PRO A 122 7.83 19.02 11.90
C PRO A 122 8.51 19.67 10.69
N LEU A 123 9.31 18.92 9.94
CA LEU A 123 9.97 19.39 8.72
C LEU A 123 8.99 19.44 7.55
N LEU A 124 8.23 18.36 7.32
CA LEU A 124 7.25 18.26 6.24
C LEU A 124 6.14 19.32 6.34
N SER A 125 5.78 19.73 7.56
CA SER A 125 4.78 20.79 7.78
C SER A 125 5.25 22.18 7.34
N ARG A 126 6.57 22.43 7.33
CA ARG A 126 7.16 23.70 6.87
C ARG A 126 7.16 23.82 5.35
N CYS A 127 7.14 22.69 4.64
CA CYS A 127 7.05 22.67 3.19
C CYS A 127 5.70 23.21 2.71
N ARG A 128 5.71 23.97 1.61
CA ARG A 128 4.47 24.42 0.95
C ARG A 128 3.76 23.18 0.34
N PRO A 129 2.43 23.03 0.49
CA PRO A 129 1.74 21.81 0.08
C PRO A 129 1.88 21.45 -1.39
N ALA A 130 1.63 22.39 -2.31
CA ALA A 130 1.65 22.11 -3.75
C ALA A 130 3.07 21.74 -4.27
N PRO A 131 4.14 22.48 -3.93
CA PRO A 131 5.50 22.05 -4.26
C PRO A 131 5.88 20.70 -3.65
N GLY A 132 5.46 20.42 -2.41
CA GLY A 132 5.69 19.11 -1.77
C GLY A 132 5.00 17.97 -2.50
N LEU A 133 3.77 18.18 -2.97
CA LEU A 133 3.02 17.21 -3.78
C LEU A 133 3.73 16.93 -5.11
N ILE A 134 4.11 17.99 -5.84
CA ILE A 134 4.80 17.87 -7.13
C ILE A 134 6.14 17.16 -6.95
N ALA A 135 6.96 17.58 -5.98
CA ALA A 135 8.24 16.96 -5.70
C ALA A 135 8.10 15.47 -5.36
N SER A 136 7.09 15.11 -4.58
CA SER A 136 6.82 13.70 -4.23
C SER A 136 6.42 12.87 -5.46
N ILE A 137 5.56 13.40 -6.34
CA ILE A 137 5.19 12.71 -7.58
C ILE A 137 6.39 12.55 -8.51
N VAL A 138 7.18 13.62 -8.69
CA VAL A 138 8.38 13.60 -9.52
C VAL A 138 9.38 12.57 -8.99
N LEU A 139 9.68 12.57 -7.69
CA LEU A 139 10.59 11.60 -7.07
C LEU A 139 10.07 10.17 -7.22
N PHE A 140 8.76 9.93 -7.06
CA PHE A 140 8.17 8.61 -7.29
C PHE A 140 8.40 8.14 -8.74
N VAL A 141 8.11 8.99 -9.73
CA VAL A 141 8.30 8.64 -11.15
C VAL A 141 9.76 8.38 -11.47
N PHE A 142 10.69 9.24 -11.03
CA PHE A 142 12.11 9.09 -11.31
C PHE A 142 12.76 7.90 -10.59
N THR A 143 12.22 7.49 -9.45
CA THR A 143 12.75 6.35 -8.68
C THR A 143 11.97 5.06 -8.89
N ARG A 144 10.94 5.04 -9.76
CA ARG A 144 10.07 3.87 -9.90
C ARG A 144 10.83 2.58 -10.22
N ASN A 145 11.90 2.69 -11.00
CA ASN A 145 12.72 1.58 -11.45
C ASN A 145 13.92 1.25 -10.54
N VAL A 146 14.05 1.85 -9.34
CA VAL A 146 15.22 1.61 -8.49
C VAL A 146 15.38 0.13 -8.11
N ASN A 147 14.28 -0.60 -7.93
CA ASN A 147 14.30 -2.01 -7.56
C ASN A 147 14.95 -2.89 -8.64
N VAL A 148 15.02 -2.42 -9.90
CA VAL A 148 15.60 -3.15 -11.04
C VAL A 148 16.94 -2.57 -11.51
N GLY A 149 17.57 -1.67 -10.75
CA GLY A 149 18.91 -1.15 -11.08
C GLY A 149 18.95 0.20 -11.78
N PHE A 150 17.82 0.88 -11.98
CA PHE A 150 17.75 2.07 -12.84
C PHE A 150 16.94 3.22 -12.24
N LEU A 151 17.31 4.46 -12.56
CA LEU A 151 16.39 5.59 -12.46
C LEU A 151 15.50 5.66 -13.70
N GLY A 152 14.23 5.95 -13.48
CA GLY A 152 13.21 6.08 -14.52
C GLY A 152 11.90 5.36 -14.15
N PHE A 153 11.03 5.21 -15.15
CA PHE A 153 9.65 4.78 -15.01
C PHE A 153 9.27 3.80 -16.12
N GLU A 154 8.81 2.61 -15.74
CA GLU A 154 8.41 1.54 -16.69
C GLU A 154 9.56 1.25 -17.68
N GLU A 155 9.33 1.38 -18.99
CA GLU A 155 10.34 1.16 -20.03
C GLU A 155 11.46 2.21 -20.07
N TRP A 156 11.30 3.35 -19.39
CA TRP A 156 12.30 4.41 -19.41
C TRP A 156 13.42 4.12 -18.41
N ARG A 157 14.62 3.82 -18.92
CA ARG A 157 15.85 3.60 -18.14
C ARG A 157 16.82 4.75 -18.37
N LEU A 158 16.78 5.75 -17.49
CA LEU A 158 17.54 6.99 -17.64
C LEU A 158 18.99 6.86 -17.19
N LEU A 159 19.22 6.22 -16.03
CA LEU A 159 20.56 6.08 -15.45
C LEU A 159 20.67 4.74 -14.72
N LYS A 160 21.73 3.97 -15.00
CA LYS A 160 22.06 2.76 -14.24
C LYS A 160 22.64 3.15 -12.87
N LEU A 161 22.16 2.52 -11.82
CA LEU A 161 22.63 2.73 -10.46
C LEU A 161 23.85 1.84 -10.15
N PRO A 162 24.74 2.25 -9.22
CA PRO A 162 25.89 1.44 -8.84
C PRO A 162 25.49 0.08 -8.26
N GLU A 163 26.15 -0.99 -8.71
CA GLU A 163 25.85 -2.37 -8.30
C GLU A 163 26.08 -2.60 -6.80
N GLY A 164 27.03 -1.88 -6.19
CA GLY A 164 27.28 -1.94 -4.75
C GLY A 164 26.13 -1.44 -3.86
N LEU A 165 25.07 -0.85 -4.43
CA LEU A 165 23.84 -0.54 -3.69
C LEU A 165 22.97 -1.78 -3.47
N TYR A 166 23.16 -2.87 -4.23
CA TYR A 166 22.25 -4.03 -4.28
C TYR A 166 22.90 -5.25 -3.60
N ASP A 167 23.15 -5.15 -2.29
CA ASP A 167 24.03 -6.07 -1.57
C ASP A 167 23.31 -7.00 -0.59
N ASN A 168 22.35 -6.52 0.19
CA ASN A 168 21.80 -7.30 1.31
C ASN A 168 20.35 -6.92 1.68
N PHE A 169 19.80 -7.54 2.73
CA PHE A 169 18.43 -7.28 3.19
C PHE A 169 18.17 -5.83 3.62
N VAL A 170 19.19 -5.11 4.12
CA VAL A 170 19.04 -3.69 4.48
C VAL A 170 18.88 -2.85 3.23
N THR A 171 19.67 -3.13 2.19
CA THR A 171 19.54 -2.42 0.91
C THR A 171 18.23 -2.78 0.23
N ALA A 172 17.78 -4.04 0.30
CA ALA A 172 16.45 -4.47 -0.15
C ALA A 172 15.34 -3.66 0.54
N PHE A 173 15.36 -3.55 1.87
CA PHE A 173 14.39 -2.73 2.59
C PHE A 173 14.31 -1.29 2.07
N LEU A 174 15.46 -0.70 1.72
CA LEU A 174 15.52 0.67 1.20
C LEU A 174 15.03 0.80 -0.25
N GLY A 175 15.11 -0.24 -1.08
CA GLY A 175 14.78 -0.18 -2.52
C GLY A 175 15.80 -0.80 -3.46
N PHE A 176 16.88 -1.37 -2.93
CA PHE A 176 18.01 -1.88 -3.70
C PHE A 176 18.27 -3.36 -3.32
N PRO A 177 17.39 -4.28 -3.76
CA PRO A 177 17.47 -5.69 -3.37
C PRO A 177 18.64 -6.42 -4.07
N PRO A 178 19.35 -7.35 -3.40
CA PRO A 178 20.35 -8.18 -4.07
C PRO A 178 19.71 -9.07 -5.15
N GLY A 179 20.51 -9.56 -6.09
CA GLY A 179 20.01 -10.26 -7.29
C GLY A 179 19.28 -11.58 -7.00
N ASP A 180 19.52 -12.20 -5.85
CA ASP A 180 18.87 -13.43 -5.37
C ASP A 180 17.67 -13.16 -4.44
N PHE A 181 17.33 -11.88 -4.20
CA PHE A 181 16.21 -11.51 -3.37
C PHE A 181 14.88 -11.91 -4.03
N TYR A 182 14.04 -12.60 -3.26
CA TYR A 182 12.71 -13.00 -3.68
C TYR A 182 11.70 -12.80 -2.54
N SER A 183 10.56 -12.22 -2.91
CA SER A 183 9.36 -12.09 -2.09
C SER A 183 8.14 -12.01 -3.00
N THR A 184 7.09 -12.77 -2.68
CA THR A 184 5.83 -12.78 -3.45
C THR A 184 5.14 -11.42 -3.41
N ASP A 185 5.25 -10.72 -2.29
CA ASP A 185 4.83 -9.32 -2.15
C ASP A 185 6.00 -8.46 -1.68
N TYR A 186 6.44 -7.51 -2.52
CA TYR A 186 7.61 -6.68 -2.24
C TYR A 186 7.32 -5.19 -2.44
N PHE A 187 7.33 -4.47 -1.33
CA PHE A 187 7.22 -3.02 -1.26
C PHE A 187 8.40 -2.44 -0.49
N SER A 188 9.45 -2.06 -1.22
CA SER A 188 10.58 -1.33 -0.66
C SER A 188 10.20 0.07 -0.19
N LEU A 189 11.09 0.71 0.58
CA LEU A 189 10.88 2.09 0.99
C LEU A 189 10.91 3.07 -0.20
N ILE A 190 11.94 3.03 -1.03
CA ILE A 190 12.03 3.74 -2.31
C ILE A 190 11.57 2.77 -3.40
N PRO A 191 10.62 3.15 -4.29
CA PRO A 191 10.07 4.49 -4.52
C PRO A 191 8.81 4.82 -3.69
N TRP A 192 8.19 3.81 -3.08
CA TRP A 192 6.81 3.88 -2.60
C TRP A 192 6.56 4.93 -1.51
N LEU A 193 7.58 5.30 -0.74
CA LEU A 193 7.52 6.38 0.24
C LEU A 193 7.10 7.70 -0.43
N PHE A 194 7.56 7.98 -1.64
CA PHE A 194 7.20 9.20 -2.35
C PHE A 194 5.73 9.22 -2.78
N LEU A 195 5.15 8.06 -3.12
CA LEU A 195 3.72 7.94 -3.38
C LEU A 195 2.88 8.07 -2.09
N PHE A 196 3.40 7.58 -0.96
CA PHE A 196 2.77 7.83 0.33
C PHE A 196 2.80 9.32 0.69
N LEU A 197 3.94 9.98 0.50
CA LEU A 197 4.11 11.41 0.76
C LEU A 197 3.27 12.29 -0.17
N SER A 198 3.05 11.87 -1.42
CA SER A 198 2.12 12.57 -2.31
C SER A 198 0.69 12.54 -1.75
N GLY A 199 0.26 11.43 -1.15
CA GLY A 199 -1.01 11.35 -0.41
C GLY A 199 -1.07 12.32 0.76
N TYR A 200 0.00 12.40 1.56
CA TYR A 200 0.13 13.36 2.67
C TYR A 200 0.04 14.82 2.20
N PHE A 201 0.79 15.19 1.16
CA PHE A 201 0.76 16.56 0.63
C PHE A 201 -0.55 16.88 -0.09
N LEU A 202 -1.18 15.90 -0.73
CA LEU A 202 -2.51 16.05 -1.33
C LEU A 202 -3.54 16.43 -0.25
N TYR A 203 -3.53 15.75 0.90
CA TYR A 203 -4.37 16.15 2.04
C TYR A 203 -4.12 17.61 2.42
N ARG A 204 -2.85 18.02 2.54
CA ARG A 204 -2.50 19.41 2.88
C ARG A 204 -2.95 20.42 1.83
N CYS A 205 -2.84 20.10 0.53
CA CYS A 205 -3.36 20.96 -0.54
C CYS A 205 -4.86 21.17 -0.39
N VAL A 206 -5.61 20.11 -0.11
CA VAL A 206 -7.07 20.20 0.09
C VAL A 206 -7.40 21.02 1.33
N MET A 207 -6.65 20.87 2.42
CA MET A 207 -6.83 21.67 3.64
C MET A 207 -6.44 23.14 3.50
N CYS A 208 -5.55 23.49 2.57
CA CYS A 208 -5.17 24.87 2.29
C CYS A 208 -6.16 25.61 1.37
N SER A 209 -7.21 24.95 0.88
CA SER A 209 -8.28 25.60 0.14
C SER A 209 -9.02 26.60 1.03
N GLN A 210 -9.40 27.77 0.50
CA GLN A 210 -10.19 28.77 1.23
C GLN A 210 -11.65 28.34 1.52
N LYS A 211 -12.04 27.12 1.16
CA LYS A 211 -13.37 26.58 1.45
C LYS A 211 -13.51 26.34 2.96
N GLU A 212 -14.66 26.70 3.53
CA GLU A 212 -14.95 26.50 4.97
C GLU A 212 -14.90 25.01 5.38
N GLU A 213 -15.37 24.11 4.52
CA GLU A 213 -15.27 22.66 4.71
C GLU A 213 -14.81 21.94 3.43
N PRO A 214 -13.50 21.91 3.12
CA PRO A 214 -13.00 21.42 1.85
C PRO A 214 -13.26 19.92 1.64
N LEU A 215 -13.52 19.15 2.69
CA LEU A 215 -13.84 17.71 2.63
C LEU A 215 -15.33 17.39 2.90
N HIS A 216 -16.24 18.37 2.84
CA HIS A 216 -17.66 18.12 3.11
C HIS A 216 -18.24 16.99 2.24
N PHE A 217 -17.84 16.93 0.96
CA PHE A 217 -18.29 15.88 0.04
C PHE A 217 -17.91 14.45 0.48
N LEU A 218 -16.81 14.29 1.23
CA LEU A 218 -16.38 12.99 1.75
C LEU A 218 -17.15 12.55 3.00
N LYS A 219 -17.89 13.47 3.65
CA LYS A 219 -18.75 13.13 4.79
C LYS A 219 -19.97 12.33 4.36
N ARG A 220 -20.37 12.38 3.09
CA ARG A 220 -21.47 11.57 2.56
C ARG A 220 -20.90 10.25 2.05
N GLY A 221 -21.52 9.14 2.43
CA GLY A 221 -21.22 7.83 1.87
C GLY A 221 -22.50 7.16 1.40
N ARG A 222 -22.39 6.34 0.35
CA ARG A 222 -23.53 5.74 -0.37
C ARG A 222 -23.54 4.21 -0.26
N ALA A 223 -22.43 3.60 0.14
CA ALA A 223 -22.23 2.15 0.13
C ALA A 223 -21.87 1.62 1.54
N PRO A 224 -22.87 1.29 2.39
CA PRO A 224 -22.61 0.87 3.77
C PRO A 224 -21.77 -0.42 3.86
N ALA A 225 -21.90 -1.34 2.90
CA ALA A 225 -21.07 -2.55 2.84
C ALA A 225 -19.58 -2.23 2.61
N LEU A 226 -19.27 -1.41 1.60
CA LEU A 226 -17.89 -0.96 1.33
C LEU A 226 -17.29 -0.22 2.53
N ARG A 227 -18.11 0.62 3.18
CA ARG A 227 -17.71 1.32 4.40
C ARG A 227 -17.30 0.36 5.51
N TRP A 228 -18.09 -0.68 5.76
CA TRP A 228 -17.81 -1.68 6.79
C TRP A 228 -16.48 -2.39 6.52
N ILE A 229 -16.24 -2.76 5.25
CA ILE A 229 -14.99 -3.37 4.80
C ILE A 229 -13.82 -2.41 5.05
N GLY A 230 -13.92 -1.16 4.56
CA GLY A 230 -12.85 -0.17 4.72
C GLY A 230 -12.50 0.13 6.17
N GLN A 231 -13.50 0.15 7.06
CA GLN A 231 -13.30 0.36 8.51
C GLN A 231 -12.57 -0.80 9.20
N ARG A 232 -12.62 -2.00 8.63
CA ARG A 232 -11.97 -3.22 9.15
C ARG A 232 -10.82 -3.70 8.26
N SER A 233 -10.36 -2.84 7.34
CA SER A 233 -9.40 -3.17 6.29
C SER A 233 -8.16 -3.91 6.80
N LEU A 234 -7.55 -3.51 7.93
CA LEU A 234 -6.36 -4.21 8.44
C LEU A 234 -6.65 -5.66 8.87
N LEU A 235 -7.74 -5.90 9.59
CA LEU A 235 -8.11 -7.25 10.01
C LEU A 235 -8.43 -8.10 8.78
N LEU A 236 -9.21 -7.56 7.86
CA LEU A 236 -9.56 -8.25 6.61
C LEU A 236 -8.31 -8.49 5.75
N TYR A 237 -7.33 -7.58 5.77
CA TYR A 237 -6.04 -7.75 5.11
C TYR A 237 -5.23 -8.90 5.73
N LEU A 238 -5.26 -9.11 7.04
CA LEU A 238 -4.57 -10.28 7.61
C LEU A 238 -5.27 -11.61 7.30
N LEU A 239 -6.59 -11.58 7.09
CA LEU A 239 -7.41 -12.79 6.89
C LEU A 239 -7.64 -13.16 5.43
N HIS A 240 -7.48 -12.23 4.48
CA HIS A 240 -7.86 -12.49 3.09
C HIS A 240 -7.09 -13.65 2.46
N GLN A 241 -5.76 -13.69 2.57
CA GLN A 241 -4.96 -14.74 1.94
C GLN A 241 -5.23 -16.13 2.55
N PRO A 242 -5.25 -16.32 3.89
CA PRO A 242 -5.67 -17.60 4.47
C PRO A 242 -7.09 -18.01 4.07
N ALA A 243 -8.03 -17.05 4.00
CA ALA A 243 -9.40 -17.34 3.60
C ALA A 243 -9.52 -17.73 2.13
N LEU A 244 -8.83 -17.02 1.22
CA LEU A 244 -8.76 -17.35 -0.21
C LEU A 244 -8.16 -18.74 -0.40
N TYR A 245 -7.06 -19.03 0.27
CA TYR A 245 -6.41 -20.34 0.21
C TYR A 245 -7.36 -21.47 0.59
N VAL A 246 -8.07 -21.34 1.73
CA VAL A 246 -9.08 -22.34 2.16
C VAL A 246 -10.22 -22.46 1.15
N LEU A 247 -10.75 -21.35 0.65
CA LEU A 247 -11.87 -21.37 -0.30
C LEU A 247 -11.49 -22.04 -1.62
N LEU A 248 -10.30 -21.75 -2.15
CA LEU A 248 -9.83 -22.33 -3.41
C LEU A 248 -9.52 -23.83 -3.26
N HIS A 249 -8.97 -24.26 -2.11
CA HIS A 249 -8.77 -25.68 -1.84
C HIS A 249 -10.10 -26.45 -1.75
N LEU A 250 -11.12 -25.85 -1.12
CA LEU A 250 -12.46 -26.45 -1.07
C LEU A 250 -13.12 -26.51 -2.45
N TRP A 251 -12.92 -25.47 -3.26
CA TRP A 251 -13.39 -25.43 -4.64
C TRP A 251 -12.73 -26.52 -5.48
N ALA A 252 -11.39 -26.61 -5.47
CA ALA A 252 -10.66 -27.63 -6.20
C ALA A 252 -11.07 -29.04 -5.77
N TRP A 253 -11.17 -29.30 -4.47
CA TRP A 253 -11.64 -30.59 -3.95
C TRP A 253 -13.05 -30.97 -4.41
N TYR A 254 -13.93 -29.99 -4.61
CA TYR A 254 -15.29 -30.24 -5.08
C TYR A 254 -15.35 -30.56 -6.58
N PHE A 255 -14.49 -29.95 -7.40
CA PHE A 255 -14.47 -30.12 -8.86
C PHE A 255 -13.52 -31.21 -9.36
N ASP A 256 -12.53 -31.62 -8.56
CA ASP A 256 -11.65 -32.77 -8.83
C ASP A 256 -12.27 -34.12 -8.40
N LYS A 257 -13.53 -34.11 -7.96
CA LYS A 257 -14.38 -35.31 -7.79
C LYS A 257 -15.23 -35.57 -9.02
#